data_AF-A0A9E5NCY4-F1
#
_entry.id   AF-A0A9E5NCY4-F1
#
_cell.length_a   1.000
_cell.length_b   1.000
_cell.length_c   1.000
_cell.angle_alpha   90.00
_cell.angle_beta   90.00
_cell.angle_gamma   90.00
#
_symmetry.space_group_name_H-M   'P 1'
#
loop_
_entity.id
_entity.type
_entity.pdbx_description
1 polymer ?
#
loop_
_entity_poly.entity_id
_entity_poly.type
_entity_poly.pdbx_seq_one_letter_code
_entity_poly.pdbx_strand_id
1 'polypeptide(L)'
;GEGRLRVYDLSDPASPQMIAELGGFTKPCKMTASGNIIILSDGDDQTAVVDIGDPRSPQVLGRMDGGGRGRHFDGQYLYTVL
;
A
#
# COMPACT_ATOMS: atom_id res chain seq x y z
N GLY A 1 -8.58 0.32 -11.65
CA GLY A 1 -8.31 -1.11 -11.89
C GLY A 1 -9.04 -1.99 -10.89
N GLU A 2 -8.91 -3.31 -11.04
CA GLU A 2 -9.57 -4.30 -10.18
C GLU A 2 -8.75 -4.73 -8.96
N GLY A 3 -7.51 -4.24 -8.83
CA GLY A 3 -6.70 -4.45 -7.65
C GLY A 3 -7.31 -3.83 -6.39
N ARG A 4 -7.08 -4.50 -5.26
CA ARG A 4 -7.56 -4.13 -3.92
C ARG A 4 -6.44 -4.27 -2.90
N LEU A 5 -6.35 -3.33 -1.96
CA LEU A 5 -5.65 -3.49 -0.69
C LEU A 5 -6.68 -3.95 0.35
N ARG A 6 -6.42 -5.05 1.04
CA ARG A 6 -7.28 -5.57 2.12
C ARG A 6 -6.55 -5.48 3.45
N VAL A 7 -7.27 -5.02 4.46
CA VAL A 7 -6.76 -4.93 5.83
C VAL A 7 -7.46 -5.99 6.66
N TYR A 8 -6.66 -6.78 7.38
CA TYR A 8 -7.14 -7.82 8.28
C TYR A 8 -6.72 -7.50 9.71
N ASP A 9 -7.66 -7.61 10.64
CA ASP A 9 -7.39 -7.67 12.07
C ASP A 9 -6.87 -9.06 12.42
N LEU A 10 -5.71 -9.10 13.08
CA LEU A 10 -5.01 -10.31 13.51
C LEU A 10 -4.91 -10.39 15.05
N SER A 11 -5.75 -9.65 15.77
CA SER A 11 -5.81 -9.70 17.25
C SER A 11 -6.12 -11.11 17.77
N ASP A 12 -6.88 -11.91 17.00
CA ASP A 12 -6.95 -13.36 17.14
C ASP A 12 -6.28 -14.03 15.93
N PRO A 13 -5.04 -14.54 16.05
CA PRO A 13 -4.33 -15.19 14.96
C PRO A 13 -5.01 -16.47 14.44
N ALA A 14 -5.86 -17.12 15.24
CA ALA A 14 -6.60 -18.30 14.81
C ALA A 14 -7.83 -17.94 13.97
N SER A 15 -8.28 -16.68 14.02
CA SER A 15 -9.46 -16.19 13.31
C SER A 15 -9.26 -14.78 12.73
N PRO A 16 -8.42 -14.60 11.69
CA PRO A 16 -8.25 -13.33 11.00
C PRO A 16 -9.56 -12.76 10.44
N GLN A 17 -9.80 -11.46 10.62
CA GLN A 17 -11.02 -10.79 10.14
C GLN A 17 -10.69 -9.67 9.17
N MET A 18 -11.32 -9.64 7.99
CA MET A 18 -11.20 -8.49 7.08
C MET A 18 -11.97 -7.30 7.65
N ILE A 19 -11.28 -6.19 7.90
CA ILE A 19 -11.87 -4.99 8.50
C ILE A 19 -11.97 -3.80 7.53
N ALA A 20 -11.23 -3.82 6.42
CA ALA A 20 -11.34 -2.83 5.37
C ALA A 20 -10.86 -3.36 4.01
N GLU A 21 -11.37 -2.73 2.95
CA GLU A 21 -10.89 -2.90 1.57
C GLU A 21 -10.77 -1.52 0.91
N LEU A 22 -9.64 -1.25 0.27
CA LEU A 22 -9.41 -0.06 -0.54
C LEU A 22 -9.15 -0.50 -1.99
N GLY A 23 -10.02 -0.06 -2.90
CA GLY A 23 -9.93 -0.38 -4.31
C GLY A 23 -9.31 0.71 -5.18
N GLY A 24 -9.40 0.51 -6.50
CA GLY A 24 -8.91 1.48 -7.48
C GLY A 24 -7.47 1.25 -7.95
N PHE A 25 -6.85 0.12 -7.58
CA PHE A 25 -5.51 -0.24 -8.07
C PHE A 25 -5.61 -0.98 -9.41
N THR A 26 -4.74 -0.66 -10.37
CA THR A 26 -4.56 -1.36 -11.65
C THR A 26 -3.98 -2.77 -11.45
N LYS A 27 -2.80 -2.90 -10.85
CA LYS A 27 -2.13 -4.21 -10.67
C LYS A 27 -1.17 -4.15 -9.48
N PRO A 28 -1.69 -4.22 -8.24
CA PRO A 28 -0.87 -4.18 -7.05
C PRO A 28 -0.03 -5.45 -6.95
N CYS A 29 1.30 -5.31 -6.87
CA CYS A 29 2.21 -6.46 -6.87
C CYS A 29 3.24 -6.47 -5.74
N LYS A 30 3.56 -5.31 -5.16
CA LYS A 30 4.52 -5.17 -4.05
C LYS A 30 4.07 -4.03 -3.14
N MET A 31 4.34 -4.17 -1.85
CA MET A 31 4.19 -3.09 -0.88
C MET A 31 5.28 -3.09 0.18
N THR A 32 5.54 -1.93 0.77
CA THR A 32 6.35 -1.76 1.98
C THR A 32 5.65 -0.77 2.90
N ALA A 33 5.86 -0.88 4.21
CA ALA A 33 5.20 -0.07 5.22
C ALA A 33 6.21 0.55 6.19
N SER A 34 5.91 1.75 6.66
CA SER A 34 6.61 2.39 7.79
C SER A 34 5.65 3.28 8.54
N GLY A 35 5.49 3.02 9.83
CA GLY A 35 4.44 3.65 10.64
C GLY A 35 3.06 3.45 9.99
N ASN A 36 2.38 4.56 9.71
CA ASN A 36 1.04 4.57 9.15
C ASN A 36 1.00 4.68 7.62
N ILE A 37 2.14 4.54 6.94
CA ILE A 37 2.21 4.69 5.48
C ILE A 37 2.57 3.37 4.83
N ILE A 38 1.81 3.01 3.81
CA ILE A 38 2.13 1.96 2.85
C ILE A 38 2.52 2.60 1.51
N ILE A 39 3.64 2.14 0.96
CA ILE A 39 4.02 2.38 -0.43
C ILE A 39 3.69 1.12 -1.23
N LEU A 40 2.78 1.26 -2.20
CA LEU A 40 2.25 0.16 -2.99
C LEU A 40 2.58 0.36 -4.47
N SER A 41 3.14 -0.65 -5.15
CA SER A 41 3.21 -0.65 -6.62
C SER A 41 1.81 -0.76 -7.18
N ASP A 42 1.47 0.02 -8.20
CA ASP A 42 0.17 -0.04 -8.85
C ASP A 42 0.26 -0.06 -10.39
N GLY A 43 0.50 -1.21 -10.99
CA GLY A 43 0.82 -1.29 -12.42
C GLY A 43 2.33 -1.30 -12.66
N ASP A 44 2.72 -1.20 -13.93
CA ASP A 44 4.10 -1.46 -14.34
C ASP A 44 5.08 -0.37 -13.91
N ASP A 45 4.62 0.88 -13.71
CA ASP A 45 5.46 2.01 -13.28
C ASP A 45 4.70 3.07 -12.48
N GLN A 46 3.70 2.68 -11.67
CA GLN A 46 3.10 3.62 -10.71
C GLN A 46 3.29 3.17 -9.27
N THR A 47 3.37 4.15 -8.39
CA THR A 47 3.44 3.99 -6.95
C THR A 47 2.29 4.75 -6.30
N ALA A 48 1.54 4.07 -5.45
CA ALA A 48 0.54 4.68 -4.59
C ALA A 48 1.10 4.83 -3.17
N VAL A 49 0.85 5.99 -2.57
CA VAL A 49 1.10 6.26 -1.15
C VAL A 49 -0.24 6.14 -0.44
N VAL A 50 -0.33 5.24 0.52
CA VAL A 50 -1.57 4.90 1.23
C VAL A 50 -1.38 5.15 2.72
N ASP A 51 -2.27 5.94 3.31
CA ASP A 51 -2.40 6.08 4.75
C ASP A 51 -3.20 4.91 5.31
N ILE A 52 -2.69 4.33 6.39
CA ILE A 52 -3.29 3.25 7.19
C ILE A 52 -3.37 3.63 8.67
N GLY A 53 -3.33 4.93 9.00
CA GLY A 53 -3.41 5.42 10.38
C GLY A 53 -4.68 5.00 11.12
N ASP A 54 -5.80 4.92 10.41
CA ASP A 54 -6.96 4.11 10.82
C ASP A 54 -7.04 2.86 9.92
N PRO A 55 -6.78 1.65 10.44
CA PRO A 55 -6.83 0.42 9.64
C PRO A 55 -8.24 0.07 9.14
N ARG A 56 -9.29 0.68 9.71
CA ARG A 56 -10.68 0.55 9.22
C ARG A 56 -11.01 1.53 8.10
N SER A 57 -10.17 2.54 7.87
CA SER A 57 -10.37 3.57 6.84
C SER A 57 -9.07 3.93 6.12
N PRO A 58 -8.43 2.98 5.42
CA PRO A 58 -7.24 3.26 4.62
C PRO A 58 -7.56 4.20 3.45
N GLN A 59 -6.62 5.10 3.11
CA GLN A 59 -6.85 6.13 2.09
C GLN A 59 -5.64 6.33 1.18
N VAL A 60 -5.87 6.54 -0.11
CA VAL A 60 -4.78 6.94 -1.03
C VAL A 60 -4.48 8.41 -0.81
N LEU A 61 -3.27 8.73 -0.33
CA LEU A 61 -2.80 10.11 -0.18
C LEU A 61 -2.32 10.69 -1.51
N GLY A 62 -1.75 9.84 -2.38
CA GLY A 62 -1.20 10.29 -3.65
C GLY A 62 -0.71 9.15 -4.53
N ARG A 63 -0.42 9.50 -5.77
CA ARG A 63 0.12 8.61 -6.80
C ARG A 63 1.27 9.32 -7.48
N MET A 64 2.31 8.57 -7.80
CA MET A 64 3.46 9.05 -8.53
C MET A 64 3.85 8.05 -9.61
N ASP A 65 4.32 8.58 -10.74
CA ASP A 65 4.94 7.77 -11.77
C ASP A 65 6.37 7.39 -11.34
N GLY A 66 6.78 6.19 -11.71
CA GLY A 66 8.10 5.65 -11.40
C GLY A 66 8.20 4.95 -10.04
N GLY A 67 9.39 4.38 -9.81
CA GLY A 67 9.67 3.55 -8.64
C GLY A 67 9.20 2.11 -8.77
N GLY A 68 9.39 1.47 -9.92
CA GLY A 68 9.05 0.05 -10.10
C GLY A 68 9.75 -0.92 -9.12
N ARG A 69 10.67 -1.74 -9.60
CA ARG A 69 11.19 -2.90 -8.84
C ARG A 69 12.23 -2.56 -7.78
N GLY A 70 12.91 -1.42 -7.91
CA GLY A 70 13.96 -0.95 -6.99
C GLY A 70 13.51 0.27 -6.20
N ARG A 71 12.79 0.03 -5.10
CA ARG A 71 12.40 1.07 -4.14
C ARG A 71 12.93 0.75 -2.76
N HIS A 72 13.34 1.79 -2.03
CA HIS A 72 13.60 1.73 -0.60
C HIS A 72 12.77 2.80 0.10
N PHE A 73 11.97 2.40 1.09
CA PHE A 73 11.15 3.31 1.86
C PHE A 73 11.73 3.46 3.27
N ASP A 74 12.02 4.69 3.64
CA ASP A 74 12.60 5.10 4.93
C ASP A 74 11.70 6.14 5.60
N GLY A 75 10.52 5.70 6.01
CA GLY A 75 9.54 6.50 6.74
C GLY A 75 8.95 7.67 5.93
N GLN A 76 9.71 8.76 5.80
CA GLN A 76 9.31 9.94 5.05
C GLN A 76 9.83 9.94 3.60
N TYR A 77 10.87 9.15 3.31
CA TYR A 77 11.54 9.19 2.02
C TYR A 77 11.35 7.90 1.23
N LEU A 78 11.04 8.03 -0.06
CA LEU A 78 11.04 6.93 -1.01
C LEU A 78 12.19 7.14 -2.00
N TYR A 79 13.15 6.22 -1.98
CA TYR A 79 14.26 6.21 -2.93
C TYR A 79 13.94 5.25 -4.06
N THR A 80 14.16 5.67 -5.29
CA THR A 80 13.90 4.88 -6.50
C THR A 80 15.15 4.82 -7.36
N VAL A 81 15.32 3.72 -8.09
CA VAL A 81 16.30 3.62 -9.18
C VAL A 81 15.54 3.49 -10.50
N LEU A 82 16.02 4.19 -11.53
CA LEU A 82 15.51 4.15 -12.90
C LEU A 82 16.39 3.22 -13.74
#